data_AF-A0A9Q5Z515-F1
#
_entry.id   AF-A0A9Q5Z515-F1
#
_cell.length_a   1.000
_cell.length_b   1.000
_cell.length_c   1.000
_cell.angle_alpha   90.00
_cell.angle_beta   90.00
_cell.angle_gamma   90.00
#
_symmetry.space_group_name_H-M   'P 1'
#
loop_
_entity.id
_entity.type
_entity.pdbx_description
1 polymer ?
#
loop_
_entity_poly.entity_id
_entity_poly.type
_entity_poly.pdbx_seq_one_letter_code
_entity_poly.pdbx_strand_id
1 'polypeptide(L)' 'MRSIEQLTQELLSLPSASRALLAEKLVESLEFDIDPKIQTAWTNEAKRRRDEIRSSSVQGIPGDEALAQVRQLLE' A
#
# COMPACT_ATOMS: atom_id res chain seq x y z
N MET A 1 -22.88 8.97 -20.95
CA MET A 1 -22.07 8.74 -19.73
C MET A 1 -22.83 9.28 -18.54
N ARG A 2 -22.87 8.58 -17.40
CA ARG A 2 -23.36 9.14 -16.13
C ARG A 2 -22.37 10.21 -15.65
N SER A 3 -22.84 11.24 -14.96
CA SER A 3 -21.94 12.23 -14.33
C SER A 3 -21.22 11.62 -13.13
N ILE A 4 -20.11 12.23 -12.70
CA ILE A 4 -19.38 11.79 -11.50
C ILE A 4 -20.28 11.85 -10.26
N GLU A 5 -21.13 12.87 -10.15
CA GLU A 5 -22.08 13.00 -9.05
C GLU A 5 -23.10 11.86 -9.06
N GLN A 6 -23.63 11.51 -10.25
CA GLN A 6 -24.58 10.40 -10.39
C GLN A 6 -23.95 9.06 -10.03
N LEU A 7 -22.72 8.81 -10.48
CA LEU A 7 -21.97 7.60 -10.12
C LEU A 7 -21.64 7.56 -8.63
N THR A 8 -21.25 8.70 -8.04
CA THR A 8 -20.92 8.78 -6.62
C THR A 8 -22.13 8.43 -5.75
N GLN A 9 -23.31 8.98 -6.06
CA GLN A 9 -24.54 8.66 -5.33
C GLN A 9 -24.88 7.17 -5.41
N GLU A 10 -24.76 6.57 -6.59
CA GLU A 10 -25.01 5.14 -6.80
C GLU A 10 -24.01 4.27 -6.03
N LEU A 11 -22.72 4.58 -6.09
CA LEU A 11 -21.68 3.82 -5.38
C LEU A 11 -21.80 3.95 -3.85
N LEU A 12 -22.17 5.14 -3.35
CA LEU A 12 -22.40 5.34 -1.91
C LEU A 12 -23.64 4.59 -1.40
N SER A 13 -24.62 4.31 -2.26
CA SER A 13 -25.80 3.51 -1.91
C SER A 13 -25.50 2.02 -1.69
N LEU A 14 -24.34 1.52 -2.14
CA LEU A 14 -23.95 0.12 -1.99
C LEU A 14 -23.60 -0.24 -0.53
N PRO A 15 -23.71 -1.52 -0.15
CA PRO A 15 -23.21 -2.01 1.13
C PRO A 15 -21.72 -1.72 1.33
N SER A 16 -21.30 -1.57 2.58
CA SER A 16 -19.92 -1.17 2.92
C SER A 16 -18.84 -2.10 2.31
N ALA A 17 -19.08 -3.42 2.29
CA ALA A 17 -18.15 -4.38 1.72
C ALA A 17 -17.97 -4.20 0.20
N SER A 18 -19.05 -3.94 -0.54
CA SER A 18 -18.99 -3.68 -1.98
C SER A 18 -18.28 -2.38 -2.29
N ARG A 19 -18.47 -1.34 -1.47
CA ARG A 19 -17.73 -0.08 -1.60
C ARG A 19 -16.24 -0.26 -1.36
N ALA A 20 -15.85 -1.07 -0.37
CA ALA A 20 -14.44 -1.37 -0.11
C ALA A 20 -13.78 -2.07 -1.30
N LEU A 21 -14.44 -3.09 -1.87
CA LEU A 21 -13.97 -3.78 -3.07
C LEU A 21 -13.84 -2.83 -4.27
N LEU A 22 -14.81 -1.93 -4.47
CA LEU A 22 -14.76 -0.95 -5.55
C LEU A 22 -13.66 0.08 -5.33
N ALA A 23 -13.43 0.53 -4.10
CA ALA A 23 -12.33 1.42 -3.77
C ALA A 23 -10.97 0.78 -4.09
N GLU A 24 -10.78 -0.50 -3.76
CA GLU A 24 -9.58 -1.27 -4.11
C GLU A 24 -9.37 -1.32 -5.63
N LYS A 25 -10.41 -1.68 -6.39
CA LYS A 25 -10.35 -1.71 -7.86
C LYS A 25 -10.07 -0.36 -8.49
N LEU A 26 -10.64 0.71 -7.94
CA LEU A 26 -10.38 2.07 -8.40
C LEU A 26 -8.92 2.44 -8.14
N VAL A 27 -8.38 2.13 -6.96
CA VAL A 27 -6.97 2.33 -6.62
C VAL A 27 -6.05 1.51 -7.54
N GLU A 28 -6.39 0.26 -7.83
CA GLU A 28 -5.66 -0.57 -8.81
C GLU A 28 -5.68 0.01 -10.22
N SER A 29 -6.80 0.64 -10.61
CA SER A 29 -6.97 1.26 -11.93
C SER A 29 -6.22 2.58 -12.08
N LEU A 30 -5.81 3.19 -10.95
CA LEU A 30 -4.92 4.33 -11.00
C LEU A 30 -3.58 3.80 -11.50
N GLU A 31 -3.28 4.06 -12.78
CA GLU A 31 -1.91 4.13 -13.24
C GLU A 31 -1.26 5.28 -12.47
N PHE A 32 -0.68 4.93 -11.32
CA PHE A 32 0.31 5.80 -10.72
C PHE A 32 1.46 5.81 -11.72
N ASP A 33 1.60 6.89 -12.46
CA ASP A 33 2.89 7.29 -13.04
C ASP A 33 3.83 7.55 -11.86
N ILE A 34 4.24 6.47 -11.20
CA ILE A 34 5.30 6.49 -10.21
C ILE A 34 6.51 6.92 -11.02
N ASP A 35 7.02 8.12 -10.72
CA ASP A 35 8.24 8.63 -11.33
C ASP A 35 9.23 7.47 -11.41
N PRO A 36 9.73 7.10 -12.61
CA PRO A 36 10.63 5.98 -12.78
C PRO A 36 11.84 6.03 -11.83
N LYS A 37 12.25 7.23 -11.38
CA LYS A 37 13.26 7.43 -10.35
C LYS A 37 12.81 6.95 -8.98
N ILE A 38 11.58 7.24 -8.57
CA ILE A 38 10.99 6.74 -7.31
C ILE A 38 10.89 5.22 -7.36
N GLN A 39 10.36 4.67 -8.46
CA GLN A 39 10.24 3.22 -8.62
C GLN A 39 11.61 2.52 -8.54
N THR A 40 12.63 3.11 -9.17
CA THR A 40 14.00 2.62 -9.13
C THR A 40 14.58 2.70 -7.72
N ALA A 41 14.40 3.83 -7.03
CA ALA A 41 14.88 4.02 -5.66
C ALA A 41 14.27 3.00 -4.69
N TRP A 42 12.95 2.79 -4.76
CA TRP A 42 12.25 1.78 -3.94
C TRP A 42 12.73 0.36 -4.24
N THR A 43 12.88 0.02 -5.52
CA THR A 43 13.36 -1.31 -5.93
C THR A 43 14.78 -1.56 -5.43
N ASN A 44 15.66 -0.55 -5.52
CA ASN A 44 17.04 -0.65 -5.05
C ASN A 44 17.10 -0.83 -3.53
N GLU A 45 16.32 -0.05 -2.79
CA GLU A 45 16.24 -0.15 -1.33
C GLU A 45 15.69 -1.49 -0.87
N ALA A 46 14.65 -2.01 -1.53
CA ALA A 46 14.09 -3.33 -1.22
C ALA A 46 15.11 -4.45 -1.44
N LYS A 47 15.86 -4.41 -2.56
CA LYS A 47 16.94 -5.37 -2.83
C LYS A 47 18.06 -5.27 -1.79
N ARG A 48 18.50 -4.04 -1.46
CA ARG A 48 19.53 -3.80 -0.44
C ARG A 48 19.14 -4.41 0.90
N ARG A 49 17.96 -4.08 1.43
CA ARG A 49 17.49 -4.61 2.73
C ARG A 49 17.36 -6.13 2.76
N ARG A 50 16.85 -6.71 1.67
CA ARG A 50 16.76 -8.17 1.53
C ARG A 50 18.14 -8.82 1.60
N ASP A 51 19.12 -8.25 0.91
CA ASP A 51 20.47 -8.80 0.84
C ASP A 51 21.22 -8.61 2.17
N GLU A 52 20.98 -7.51 2.89
CA GLU A 52 21.49 -7.31 4.26
C GLU A 52 20.97 -8.37 5.23
N ILE A 53 19.66 -8.67 5.20
CA ILE A 53 19.08 -9.74 6.01
C ILE A 53 19.66 -11.10 5.63
N ARG A 54 19.75 -11.41 4.33
CA ARG A 54 20.26 -12.71 3.84
C ARG A 54 21.74 -12.93 4.14
N SER A 55 22.53 -11.86 4.08
CA SER A 55 23.95 -11.91 4.41
C SER A 55 24.22 -11.86 5.91
N SER A 56 23.18 -11.70 6.74
CA SER A 56 23.30 -11.48 8.19
C SER A 56 24.17 -10.26 8.54
N SER A 57 24.28 -9.27 7.64
CA SER A 57 24.99 -8.02 7.91
C SER A 57 24.23 -7.11 8.86
N VAL A 58 22.93 -7.35 9.02
CA VAL A 58 22.05 -6.68 9.97
C VAL A 58 21.31 -7.72 10.82
N GLN A 59 21.02 -7.37 12.07
CA GLN A 59 20.19 -8.19 12.94
C GLN A 59 18.72 -7.88 12.67
N GLY A 60 17.99 -8.86 12.13
CA GLY A 60 16.54 -8.78 12.00
C GLY A 60 15.85 -8.83 13.36
N ILE A 61 14.67 -8.22 13.44
CA ILE A 61 13.75 -8.36 14.58
C ILE A 61 12.58 -9.26 14.17
N PRO A 62 12.01 -10.06 15.10
CA PRO A 62 10.80 -10.82 14.83
C PRO A 62 9.66 -9.91 14.34
N GLY A 63 8.92 -10.36 13.33
CA GLY A 63 7.91 -9.52 12.67
C GLY A 63 6.81 -9.04 13.62
N ASP A 64 6.38 -9.90 14.55
CA ASP A 64 5.35 -9.56 15.54
C ASP A 64 5.83 -8.46 16.51
N GLU A 65 7.10 -8.53 16.92
CA GLU A 65 7.73 -7.51 17.77
C GLU A 65 7.87 -6.18 17.03
N ALA A 66 8.29 -6.22 15.76
CA ALA A 66 8.41 -5.04 14.91
C ALA A 66 7.06 -4.31 14.78
N LEU A 67 6.00 -5.05 14.47
CA LEU A 67 4.66 -4.49 14.31
C LEU A 67 4.09 -3.98 15.64
N ALA A 68 4.40 -4.63 16.76
CA ALA A 68 4.01 -4.15 18.09
C ALA A 68 4.64 -2.77 18.41
N GLN A 69 5.94 -2.59 18.12
CA GLN A 69 6.62 -1.31 18.32
C GLN A 69 6.01 -0.20 17.46
N VAL A 70 5.72 -0.47 16.17
CA VAL A 70 5.08 0.52 15.29
C VAL A 70 3.72 0.95 15.82
N ARG A 71 2.90 0.01 16.31
CA ARG A 71 1.59 0.34 16.89
C ARG A 71 1.72 1.23 18.12
N GLN A 72 2.67 0.96 19.01
CA GLN A 72 2.93 1.81 20.18
C GLN A 72 3.33 3.25 19.82
N LEU A 73 3.94 3.47 18.66
CA LEU A 73 4.32 4.83 18.21
C LEU A 73 3.13 5.63 17.64
N LEU A 74 2.00 4.98 17.38
CA LEU A 74 0.80 5.60 16.83
C LEU A 74 -0.27 5.89 17.90
N GLU A 75 -0.02 5.48 19.15
CA GLU A 75 -0.81 5.81 20.35
C GLU A 75 -0.24 7.04 21.05
#